data_AF-A0A8G1XDZ0-F1
#
_entry.id   AF-A0A8G1XDZ0-F1
#
_cell.length_a   1.000
_cell.length_b   1.000
_cell.length_c   1.000
_cell.angle_alpha   90.00
_cell.angle_beta   90.00
_cell.angle_gamma   90.00
#
_symmetry.space_group_name_H-M   'P 1'
#
loop_
_entity.id
_entity.type
_entity.pdbx_description
1 polymer ?
#
loop_
_entity_poly.entity_id
_entity_poly.type
_entity_poly.pdbx_seq_one_letter_code
_entity_poly.pdbx_strand_id
1 'polypeptide(L)' 'MDGEQRTGTTHRVMRQDDNGNRFLLARGLDRAGAEALAAEFEARGHKQLYWVEPEDPRIPESPEVSGGPAGPG' A
#
# COMPACT_ATOMS: atom_id res chain seq x y z
N MET A 1 -2.30 2.31 -23.80
CA MET A 1 -2.75 3.48 -23.03
C MET A 1 -3.71 2.92 -22.00
N ASP A 2 -3.14 2.69 -20.83
CA ASP A 2 -3.56 1.75 -19.81
C ASP A 2 -4.94 2.11 -19.26
N GLY A 3 -5.84 1.12 -19.34
CA GLY A 3 -7.26 1.28 -19.11
C GLY A 3 -7.58 1.67 -17.67
N GLU A 4 -8.55 2.58 -17.56
CA GLU A 4 -9.44 2.71 -16.42
C GLU A 4 -8.76 3.08 -15.09
N GLN A 5 -8.35 4.36 -15.00
CA GLN A 5 -8.22 5.07 -13.74
C GLN A 5 -9.62 5.21 -13.12
N ARG A 6 -10.18 4.11 -12.60
CA ARG A 6 -11.51 4.06 -12.01
C ARG A 6 -11.45 4.79 -10.66
N THR A 7 -11.90 6.04 -10.71
CA THR A 7 -12.09 6.99 -9.63
C THR A 7 -12.49 6.33 -8.30
N GLY A 8 -11.58 6.33 -7.31
CA GLY A 8 -11.88 5.90 -5.94
C GLY A 8 -10.76 5.17 -5.21
N THR A 9 -9.72 4.72 -5.90
CA THR A 9 -8.60 3.99 -5.29
C THR A 9 -7.58 4.98 -4.74
N THR A 10 -7.50 5.12 -3.43
CA THR A 10 -6.40 5.85 -2.80
C THR A 10 -5.10 5.10 -3.02
N HIS A 11 -3.98 5.79 -2.95
CA HIS A 11 -2.65 5.23 -3.13
C HIS A 11 -1.87 5.35 -1.83
N ARG A 12 -0.98 4.39 -1.59
CA ARG A 12 -0.06 4.37 -0.47
C ARG A 12 1.37 4.25 -0.94
N VAL A 13 2.29 4.85 -0.18
CA VAL A 13 3.72 4.81 -0.44
C VAL A 13 4.36 3.88 0.56
N MET A 14 5.07 2.89 0.05
CA MET A 14 5.83 1.92 0.82
C MET A 14 7.32 2.20 0.63
N ARG A 15 8.10 1.94 1.68
CA ARG A 15 9.57 1.89 1.60
C ARG A 15 10.07 0.53 2.06
N GLN A 16 11.15 0.05 1.47
CA GLN A 16 11.95 -1.07 1.95
C GLN A 16 13.39 -0.64 2.13
N ASP A 17 13.97 -0.94 3.28
CA ASP A 17 15.41 -0.82 3.49
C ASP A 17 16.17 -2.08 3.05
N ASP A 18 17.49 -1.98 3.00
CA ASP A 18 18.42 -3.05 2.63
C ASP A 18 18.28 -4.31 3.53
N ASN A 19 17.74 -4.16 4.75
CA ASN A 19 17.42 -5.28 5.64
C ASN A 19 16.11 -6.00 5.25
N GLY A 20 15.39 -5.50 4.25
CA GLY A 20 14.11 -6.05 3.79
C GLY A 20 12.89 -5.56 4.58
N ASN A 21 13.06 -4.68 5.57
CA ASN A 21 11.92 -4.21 6.36
C ASN A 21 11.08 -3.23 5.54
N ARG A 22 9.77 -3.48 5.50
CA ARG A 22 8.80 -2.68 4.75
C ARG A 22 8.06 -1.75 5.69
N PHE A 23 8.08 -0.46 5.40
CA PHE A 23 7.36 0.54 6.17
C PHE A 23 6.39 1.31 5.29
N LEU A 24 5.19 1.53 5.81
CA LEU A 24 4.22 2.45 5.22
C LEU A 24 4.66 3.89 5.53
N LEU A 25 4.93 4.67 4.49
CA LEU A 25 5.26 6.09 4.62
C LEU A 25 4.02 6.96 4.66
N ALA A 26 3.09 6.70 3.75
CA ALA A 26 1.86 7.46 3.61
C ALA A 26 0.77 6.60 2.97
N ARG A 27 -0.49 6.89 3.29
CA ARG A 27 -1.69 6.26 2.72
C ARG A 27 -2.74 7.31 2.45
N GLY A 28 -3.78 6.99 1.69
CA GLY A 28 -4.85 7.94 1.38
C GLY A 28 -4.42 9.03 0.39
N LEU A 29 -3.32 8.83 -0.34
CA LEU A 29 -2.83 9.81 -1.30
C LEU A 29 -3.50 9.62 -2.66
N ASP A 30 -3.57 10.68 -3.45
CA ASP A 30 -3.77 10.52 -4.89
C ASP A 30 -2.54 9.88 -5.52
N ARG A 31 -2.73 9.23 -6.67
CA ARG A 31 -1.65 8.62 -7.45
C ARG A 31 -0.47 9.59 -7.64
N ALA A 32 -0.76 10.83 -8.07
CA ALA A 32 0.29 11.81 -8.35
C ALA A 32 1.06 12.23 -7.08
N GLY A 33 0.35 12.34 -5.95
CA GLY A 33 0.97 12.66 -4.66
C GLY A 33 1.85 11.52 -4.13
N ALA A 34 1.40 10.27 -4.31
CA ALA A 34 2.16 9.09 -3.91
C ALA A 34 3.43 8.92 -4.76
N GLU A 35 3.33 9.12 -6.09
CA GLU A 35 4.48 9.05 -7.00
C GLU A 35 5.51 10.16 -6.71
N ALA A 36 5.07 11.39 -6.50
CA ALA A 36 5.96 12.50 -6.14
C ALA A 36 6.71 12.24 -4.83
N LEU A 37 6.00 11.73 -3.82
CA LEU A 37 6.60 11.39 -2.53
C LEU A 37 7.64 10.27 -2.69
N ALA A 38 7.32 9.20 -3.41
CA ALA A 38 8.25 8.11 -3.68
C ALA A 38 9.51 8.60 -4.41
N ALA A 39 9.36 9.45 -5.42
CA ALA A 39 10.46 10.03 -6.18
C ALA A 39 11.34 10.97 -5.31
N GLU A 40 10.73 11.80 -4.47
CA GLU A 40 11.48 12.65 -3.52
C GLU A 40 12.29 11.83 -2.52
N PHE A 41 11.74 10.70 -2.05
CA PHE A 41 12.43 9.83 -1.11
C PHE A 41 13.55 9.02 -1.78
N GLU A 42 13.32 8.51 -3.00
CA GLU A 42 14.35 7.85 -3.81
C GLU A 42 15.52 8.78 -4.11
N ALA A 43 15.24 10.05 -4.44
CA ALA A 43 16.26 11.07 -4.68
C ALA A 43 17.10 11.40 -3.43
N ARG A 44 16.57 11.14 -2.21
CA ARG A 44 17.22 11.43 -0.93
C ARG A 44 18.00 10.25 -0.34
N GLY A 45 17.70 9.00 -0.70
CA GLY A 45 18.19 7.82 0.01
C GLY A 45 18.82 6.75 -0.90
N HIS A 46 20.15 6.69 -0.97
CA HIS A 46 20.89 5.85 -1.91
C HIS A 46 20.81 4.31 -1.74
N LYS A 47 19.98 3.77 -0.83
CA LYS A 47 19.87 2.31 -0.56
C LYS A 47 18.47 1.88 -0.07
N GLN A 48 17.43 2.62 -0.41
CA GLN A 48 16.06 2.28 -0.02
C GLN A 48 15.18 2.20 -1.26
N LEU A 49 14.31 1.21 -1.30
CA LEU A 49 13.38 0.99 -2.40
C LEU A 49 12.04 1.62 -2.03
N TYR A 50 11.53 2.53 -2.85
CA TYR A 50 10.25 3.20 -2.65
C TYR A 50 9.29 2.83 -3.78
N TRP A 51 8.05 2.47 -3.45
CA TRP A 51 7.05 2.15 -4.46
C TRP A 51 5.65 2.56 -4.00
N VAL A 52 4.79 2.77 -5.00
CA VAL A 52 3.39 3.13 -4.79
C VAL A 52 2.53 1.88 -4.96
N GLU A 53 1.63 1.64 -4.00
CA GLU A 53 0.61 0.61 -4.11
C GLU A 53 -0.79 1.25 -4.14
N PRO A 54 -1.70 0.76 -4.99
CA PRO A 54 -3.11 1.10 -4.89
C PRO A 54 -3.70 0.50 -3.60
N GLU A 55 -4.32 1.33 -2.77
CA GLU A 55 -5.22 0.86 -1.71
C GLU A 55 -6.55 0.50 -2.36
N ASP A 56 -6.82 -0.80 -2.50
CA ASP A 56 -8.10 -1.28 -2.98
C ASP A 56 -9.22 -0.89 -1.98
N PRO A 57 -10.15 0.00 -2.35
CA PRO A 57 -11.22 0.44 -1.44
C PRO A 57 -12.30 -0.63 -1.22
N ARG A 58 -12.25 -1.75 -1.95
CA ARG A 58 -13.22 -2.85 -1.85
C ARG A 58 -12.79 -3.93 -0.87
N ILE A 59 -11.60 -3.79 -0.27
CA ILE A 59 -11.27 -4.46 0.98
C ILE A 59 -11.55 -3.42 2.09
N PRO A 60 -12.81 -3.26 2.56
CA PRO A 60 -12.93 -2.97 3.99
C PRO A 60 -12.16 -4.11 4.67
N GLU A 61 -11.44 -3.86 5.74
CA GLU A 61 -10.94 -4.94 6.59
C GLU A 61 -12.12 -5.89 6.84
N SER A 62 -12.17 -7.00 6.12
CA SER A 62 -13.26 -7.96 6.19
C SER A 62 -13.30 -8.42 7.64
N PRO A 63 -14.35 -8.13 8.44
CA PRO A 63 -14.44 -8.70 9.79
C PRO A 63 -14.75 -10.21 9.77
N GLU A 64 -14.54 -10.89 8.66
CA GLU A 64 -14.73 -12.32 8.48
C GLU A 64 -13.48 -13.10 8.92
N VAL A 65 -13.18 -12.97 10.21
CA VAL A 65 -13.05 -14.19 11.02
C VAL A 65 -14.43 -14.83 11.02
N SER A 66 -14.73 -15.62 10.00
CA SER A 66 -15.86 -16.55 10.04
C SER A 66 -15.34 -17.94 9.74
N GLY A 67 -15.08 -18.64 10.85
CA GLY A 67 -14.74 -20.05 10.91
C GLY A 67 -14.96 -20.53 12.35
N GLY A 68 -16.21 -20.50 12.83
CA GLY A 68 -16.65 -21.47 13.85
C GLY A 68 -17.01 -22.80 13.18
N PRO A 69 -17.62 -23.78 13.87
CA PRO A 69 -17.53 -24.21 15.27
C PRO A 69 -17.02 -25.67 15.40
N ALA A 70 -16.57 -26.11 16.58
CA ALA A 70 -16.74 -27.48 17.16
C ALA A 70 -15.68 -27.80 18.24
N GLY A 71 -16.14 -28.04 19.48
CA GLY A 71 -15.49 -29.03 20.37
C GLY A 71 -15.64 -30.45 19.78
N PRO A 72 -15.13 -31.54 20.39
CA PRO A 72 -15.33 -31.85 21.81
C PRO A 72 -14.11 -32.52 22.50
N GLY A 73 -14.21 -32.76 23.82
CA GLY A 73 -13.42 -33.77 24.53
C GLY A 73 -12.69 -33.25 25.75
#